data_AF-A0A9D0ZSA2-F1
#
_entry.id   AF-A0A9D0ZSA2-F1
#
_cell.length_a   1.000
_cell.length_b   1.000
_cell.length_c   1.000
_cell.angle_alpha   90.00
_cell.angle_beta   90.00
_cell.angle_gamma   90.00
#
_symmetry.space_group_name_H-M   'P 1'
#
loop_
_entity.id
_entity.type
_entity.pdbx_description
1 polymer ?
#
loop_
_entity_poly.entity_id
_entity_poly.type
_entity_poly.pdbx_seq_one_letter_code
_entity_poly.pdbx_strand_id
1 'polypeptide(L)'
;MKGEKSKIILIYVLLVIVLALIVALGYVVITSTPKETESNVGHETTVDVNPYPNVSSQCIFSVSLEEYNALTYAGCEGGYTRYDINNVVLNGNPLTLSVIYSDKGQPKAGFIVNNRRVIQKIDNVTLLKFGVFDNKLFVLDTNNNQANVVVINSEGNTIYNLKNELEKLKIKDNAFTQNGNNTPINNTNLNPASFNFADGVFTFATTSDACNNGAAASGTNYQVTYSGEKFNKPEATSPVACY
;
A
#
# COMPACT_ATOMS: atom_id res chain seq x y z
N MET A 1 72.81 -6.08 25.96
CA MET A 1 71.56 -6.42 26.68
C MET A 1 70.58 -5.23 26.89
N LYS A 2 70.67 -4.10 26.16
CA LYS A 2 69.66 -3.01 26.24
C LYS A 2 68.61 -3.02 25.11
N GLY A 3 68.86 -3.71 23.99
CA GLY A 3 67.98 -3.72 22.82
C GLY A 3 66.76 -4.64 22.90
N GLU A 4 66.82 -5.76 23.62
CA GLU A 4 65.71 -6.74 23.68
C GLU A 4 64.57 -6.31 24.61
N LYS A 5 64.88 -5.68 25.75
CA LYS A 5 63.87 -5.15 26.67
C LYS A 5 63.06 -4.00 26.04
N SER A 6 63.70 -3.19 25.19
CA SER A 6 63.04 -2.10 24.47
C SER A 6 62.08 -2.62 23.39
N LYS A 7 62.41 -3.71 22.70
CA LYS A 7 61.52 -4.35 21.71
C LYS A 7 60.28 -4.96 22.36
N ILE A 8 60.43 -5.60 23.52
CA ILE A 8 59.30 -6.18 24.26
C ILE A 8 58.34 -5.06 24.72
N ILE A 9 58.87 -3.96 25.27
CA ILE A 9 58.06 -2.81 25.66
C ILE A 9 57.33 -2.20 24.45
N LEU A 10 58.02 -2.08 23.31
CA LEU A 10 57.42 -1.57 22.06
C LEU A 10 56.26 -2.45 21.59
N ILE A 11 56.38 -3.79 21.68
CA ILE A 11 55.32 -4.73 21.33
C ILE A 11 54.11 -4.57 22.24
N TYR A 12 54.31 -4.44 23.56
CA TYR A 12 53.21 -4.21 24.50
C TYR A 12 52.49 -2.89 24.24
N VAL A 13 53.22 -1.81 23.93
CA VAL A 13 52.64 -0.52 23.56
C VAL A 13 51.82 -0.63 22.26
N LEU A 14 52.34 -1.33 21.26
CA LEU A 14 51.63 -1.60 20.00
C LEU A 14 50.33 -2.40 20.23
N LEU A 15 50.37 -3.40 21.10
CA LEU A 15 49.21 -4.24 21.42
C LEU A 15 48.11 -3.44 22.12
N VAL A 16 48.49 -2.52 23.02
CA VAL A 16 47.55 -1.59 23.67
C VAL A 16 46.94 -0.62 22.67
N ILE A 17 47.72 -0.11 21.71
CA ILE A 17 47.21 0.77 20.65
C ILE A 17 46.23 0.03 19.74
N VAL A 18 46.52 -1.23 19.38
CA VAL A 18 45.61 -2.05 18.57
C VAL A 18 44.31 -2.33 19.33
N LEU A 19 44.37 -2.65 20.63
CA LEU A 19 43.18 -2.81 21.47
C LEU A 19 42.35 -1.52 21.55
N ALA A 20 43.00 -0.36 21.72
CA ALA A 20 42.31 0.93 21.72
C ALA A 20 41.63 1.23 20.38
N LEU A 21 42.27 0.87 19.25
CA LEU A 21 41.70 1.00 17.91
C LEU A 21 40.49 0.08 17.69
N ILE A 22 40.54 -1.16 18.19
CA ILE A 22 39.39 -2.09 18.13
C ILE A 22 38.22 -1.55 18.94
N VAL A 23 38.46 -1.00 20.14
CA VAL A 23 37.42 -0.39 20.96
C VAL A 23 36.85 0.86 20.29
N ALA A 24 37.71 1.71 19.70
CA ALA A 24 37.28 2.89 18.96
C ALA A 24 36.46 2.53 17.71
N LEU A 25 36.86 1.49 16.96
CA LEU A 25 36.10 0.96 15.83
C LEU A 25 34.76 0.37 16.27
N GLY A 26 34.72 -0.38 17.37
CA GLY A 26 33.47 -0.87 17.95
C GLY A 26 32.55 0.27 18.37
N TYR A 27 33.09 1.32 18.98
CA TYR A 27 32.34 2.53 19.34
C TYR A 27 31.82 3.27 18.11
N VAL A 28 32.65 3.42 17.07
CA VAL A 28 32.22 4.00 15.79
C VAL A 28 31.13 3.14 15.16
N VAL A 29 31.27 1.81 15.09
CA VAL A 29 30.21 0.93 14.55
C VAL A 29 28.91 1.08 15.34
N ILE A 30 28.95 1.13 16.67
CA ILE A 30 27.76 1.32 17.52
C ILE A 30 27.14 2.72 17.36
N THR A 31 27.96 3.75 17.14
CA THR A 31 27.51 5.15 17.02
C THR A 31 27.23 5.60 15.58
N SER A 32 27.69 4.85 14.58
CA SER A 32 27.46 5.07 13.14
C SER A 32 26.50 4.07 12.52
N THR A 33 26.09 3.01 13.22
CA THR A 33 24.73 2.51 13.04
C THR A 33 23.80 3.69 13.29
N PRO A 34 22.96 4.09 12.32
CA PRO A 34 21.91 5.03 12.62
C PRO A 34 21.19 4.47 13.84
N LYS A 35 21.14 5.24 14.94
CA LYS A 35 20.07 5.05 15.90
C LYS A 35 18.83 5.06 15.03
N GLU A 36 18.14 3.93 14.96
CA GLU A 36 16.77 3.92 14.49
C GLU A 36 16.09 5.03 15.27
N THR A 37 15.92 6.15 14.59
CA THR A 37 14.93 7.12 14.98
C THR A 37 13.67 6.29 14.93
N GLU A 38 12.98 6.14 16.06
CA GLU A 38 11.69 5.47 16.17
C GLU A 38 10.82 5.93 15.00
N SER A 39 10.89 5.19 13.92
CA SER A 39 9.98 5.30 12.82
C SER A 39 8.81 4.48 13.32
N ASN A 40 7.74 5.17 13.65
CA ASN A 40 6.42 4.60 13.85
C ASN A 40 5.95 3.98 12.53
N VAL A 41 6.61 2.91 12.10
CA VAL A 41 6.17 1.98 11.06
C VAL A 41 6.24 0.62 11.70
N GLY A 42 5.42 0.46 12.75
CA GLY A 42 4.88 -0.85 13.06
C GLY A 42 4.04 -1.28 11.87
N HIS A 43 4.65 -2.00 10.95
CA HIS A 43 4.02 -3.10 10.23
C HIS A 43 5.11 -4.16 10.10
N GLU A 44 5.36 -4.86 11.21
CA GLU A 44 5.55 -6.30 11.08
C GLU A 44 4.45 -6.78 10.15
N THR A 45 4.79 -7.25 8.94
CA THR A 45 3.93 -8.17 8.23
C THR A 45 3.88 -9.42 9.11
N THR A 46 3.01 -9.40 10.11
CA THR A 46 2.54 -10.58 10.77
C THR A 46 2.03 -11.47 9.65
N VAL A 47 2.81 -12.52 9.36
CA VAL A 47 2.37 -13.58 8.47
C VAL A 47 1.23 -14.23 9.22
N ASP A 48 0.01 -13.83 8.90
CA ASP A 48 -1.22 -14.44 9.41
C ASP A 48 -1.26 -15.85 8.81
N VAL A 49 -0.69 -16.83 9.54
CA VAL A 49 -0.36 -18.18 9.05
C VAL A 49 -1.61 -19.03 8.73
N ASN A 50 -2.80 -18.51 9.02
CA ASN A 50 -4.05 -18.98 8.42
C ASN A 50 -5.02 -17.80 8.29
N PRO A 51 -5.01 -17.04 7.18
CA PRO A 51 -5.77 -15.79 7.06
C PRO A 51 -7.28 -16.03 6.90
N TYR A 52 -7.71 -17.29 6.84
CA TYR A 52 -9.10 -17.67 6.63
C TYR A 52 -9.81 -17.76 7.99
N PRO A 53 -10.77 -16.88 8.31
CA PRO A 53 -11.80 -17.24 9.29
C PRO A 53 -12.45 -18.57 8.87
N ASN A 54 -13.01 -19.32 9.81
CA ASN A 54 -13.77 -20.52 9.47
C ASN A 54 -14.97 -20.13 8.60
N VAL A 55 -14.81 -20.23 7.27
CA VAL A 55 -15.84 -20.01 6.27
C VAL A 55 -16.51 -21.36 6.01
N SER A 56 -17.85 -21.40 6.12
CA SER A 56 -18.60 -22.60 5.77
C SER A 56 -18.34 -22.96 4.30
N SER A 57 -18.23 -24.25 3.97
CA SER A 57 -17.95 -24.69 2.60
C SER A 57 -18.98 -24.20 1.59
N GLN A 58 -20.24 -24.05 2.00
CA GLN A 58 -21.32 -23.48 1.17
C GLN A 58 -21.15 -21.98 0.86
N CYS A 59 -20.20 -21.32 1.52
CA CYS A 59 -19.89 -19.90 1.40
C CYS A 59 -18.52 -19.66 0.77
N ILE A 60 -17.98 -20.67 0.09
CA ILE A 60 -16.76 -20.58 -0.69
C ILE A 60 -17.15 -20.69 -2.16
N PHE A 61 -16.86 -19.64 -2.91
CA PHE A 61 -17.20 -19.51 -4.32
C PHE A 61 -15.93 -19.40 -5.14
N SER A 62 -15.88 -20.12 -6.26
CA SER A 62 -14.81 -20.04 -7.24
C SER A 62 -15.30 -19.21 -8.43
N VAL A 63 -14.62 -18.10 -8.72
CA VAL A 63 -15.03 -17.13 -9.76
C VAL A 63 -13.82 -16.65 -10.55
N SER A 64 -14.01 -16.21 -11.79
CA SER A 64 -13.00 -15.46 -12.53
C SER A 64 -12.91 -14.01 -12.05
N LEU A 65 -11.88 -13.30 -12.50
CA LEU A 65 -11.69 -11.87 -12.20
C LEU A 65 -12.83 -11.02 -12.75
N GLU A 66 -13.34 -11.33 -13.94
CA GLU A 66 -14.46 -10.64 -14.57
C GLU A 66 -15.77 -10.89 -13.83
N GLU A 67 -16.07 -12.16 -13.51
CA GLU A 67 -17.26 -12.53 -12.74
C GLU A 67 -17.26 -11.84 -11.38
N TYR A 68 -16.12 -11.81 -10.69
CA TYR A 68 -15.98 -11.10 -9.42
C TYR A 68 -16.30 -9.61 -9.57
N ASN A 69 -15.70 -8.94 -10.57
CA ASN A 69 -15.89 -7.50 -10.79
C ASN A 69 -17.34 -7.13 -11.16
N ALA A 70 -18.11 -8.09 -11.66
CA ALA A 70 -19.53 -7.93 -12.00
C ALA A 70 -20.49 -8.17 -10.82
N LEU A 71 -19.99 -8.66 -9.67
CA LEU A 71 -20.82 -8.89 -8.48
C LEU A 71 -21.34 -7.55 -7.93
N THR A 72 -22.67 -7.46 -7.78
CA THR A 72 -23.34 -6.27 -7.22
C THR A 72 -23.51 -6.34 -5.70
N TYR A 73 -23.70 -7.55 -5.17
CA TYR A 73 -23.54 -7.92 -3.77
C TYR A 73 -23.73 -9.43 -3.70
N ALA A 74 -22.79 -10.16 -3.10
CA ALA A 74 -22.96 -11.58 -2.91
C ALA A 74 -22.24 -11.98 -1.62
N GLY A 75 -22.98 -12.59 -0.72
CA GLY A 75 -22.47 -13.07 0.54
C GLY A 75 -23.46 -14.02 1.18
N CYS A 76 -22.96 -15.05 1.83
CA CYS A 76 -23.73 -15.80 2.80
C CYS A 76 -24.16 -14.89 3.95
N GLU A 77 -25.46 -14.90 4.24
CA GLU A 77 -26.08 -14.12 5.29
C GLU A 77 -25.58 -14.53 6.69
N GLY A 78 -25.26 -13.55 7.53
CA GLY A 78 -24.89 -13.72 8.94
C GLY A 78 -23.53 -14.37 9.16
N GLY A 79 -22.58 -14.25 8.22
CA GLY A 79 -21.38 -15.06 8.17
C GLY A 79 -20.17 -14.43 7.50
N TYR A 80 -19.27 -15.31 7.06
CA TYR A 80 -18.16 -14.98 6.18
C TYR A 80 -18.41 -15.63 4.83
N THR A 81 -18.01 -14.94 3.76
CA THR A 81 -18.02 -15.44 2.39
C THR A 81 -16.62 -15.36 1.84
N ARG A 82 -16.19 -16.37 1.10
CA ARG A 82 -14.90 -16.38 0.43
C ARG A 82 -15.10 -16.52 -1.07
N TYR A 83 -14.46 -15.64 -1.83
CA TYR A 83 -14.32 -15.75 -3.28
C TYR A 83 -12.88 -16.13 -3.59
N ASP A 84 -12.67 -17.31 -4.14
CA ASP A 84 -11.41 -17.72 -4.75
C ASP A 84 -11.41 -17.27 -6.20
N ILE A 85 -10.48 -16.38 -6.54
CA ILE A 85 -10.40 -15.77 -7.87
C ILE A 85 -9.43 -16.61 -8.72
N ASN A 86 -10.00 -17.27 -9.72
CA ASN A 86 -9.31 -18.24 -10.55
C ASN A 86 -8.63 -17.61 -11.76
N ASN A 87 -7.64 -18.35 -12.30
CA ASN A 87 -6.96 -18.07 -13.57
C ASN A 87 -6.22 -16.73 -13.63
N VAL A 88 -5.80 -16.16 -12.49
CA VAL A 88 -4.90 -15.02 -12.51
C VAL A 88 -3.47 -15.51 -12.65
N VAL A 89 -2.86 -15.21 -13.79
CA VAL A 89 -1.48 -15.57 -14.13
C VAL A 89 -0.70 -14.31 -14.45
N LEU A 90 0.39 -14.08 -13.73
CA LEU A 90 1.29 -12.94 -13.94
C LEU A 90 2.69 -13.47 -14.30
N ASN A 91 3.26 -13.04 -15.43
CA ASN A 91 4.55 -13.55 -15.92
C ASN A 91 4.61 -15.09 -16.02
N GLY A 92 3.49 -15.74 -16.38
CA GLY A 92 3.40 -17.20 -16.42
C GLY A 92 3.28 -17.88 -15.05
N ASN A 93 3.31 -17.12 -13.94
CA ASN A 93 3.13 -17.65 -12.59
C ASN A 93 1.66 -17.51 -12.16
N PRO A 94 0.97 -18.61 -11.81
CA PRO A 94 -0.36 -18.52 -11.24
C PRO A 94 -0.31 -17.88 -9.86
N LEU A 95 -1.25 -16.96 -9.59
CA LEU A 95 -1.47 -16.37 -8.29
C LEU A 95 -2.66 -17.07 -7.60
N THR A 96 -2.50 -17.39 -6.32
CA THR A 96 -3.64 -17.76 -5.47
C THR A 96 -4.26 -16.49 -4.93
N LEU A 97 -5.45 -16.13 -5.42
CA LEU A 97 -6.17 -14.95 -4.99
C LEU A 97 -7.44 -15.34 -4.23
N SER A 98 -7.68 -14.68 -3.11
CA SER A 98 -8.98 -14.78 -2.44
C SER A 98 -9.42 -13.47 -1.82
N VAL A 99 -10.73 -13.24 -1.83
CA VAL A 99 -11.38 -12.15 -1.10
C VAL A 99 -12.31 -12.76 -0.08
N ILE A 100 -12.22 -12.29 1.16
CA ILE A 100 -13.09 -12.73 2.24
C ILE A 100 -13.97 -11.56 2.65
N TYR A 101 -15.28 -11.72 2.52
CA TYR A 101 -16.29 -10.77 2.98
C TYR A 101 -16.92 -11.22 4.30
N SER A 102 -17.34 -10.28 5.14
CA SER A 102 -18.22 -10.53 6.28
C SER A 102 -19.31 -9.47 6.35
N ASP A 103 -20.54 -9.90 6.59
CA ASP A 103 -21.70 -9.03 6.81
C ASP A 103 -22.03 -8.84 8.30
N LYS A 104 -21.22 -9.42 9.21
CA LYS A 104 -21.43 -9.28 10.66
C LYS A 104 -21.07 -7.87 11.14
N GLY A 105 -22.09 -7.11 11.53
CA GLY A 105 -21.99 -5.78 12.13
C GLY A 105 -21.82 -4.67 11.09
N GLN A 106 -20.80 -4.77 10.24
CA GLN A 106 -20.56 -3.92 9.07
C GLN A 106 -19.82 -4.72 7.99
N PRO A 107 -20.06 -4.47 6.69
CA PRO A 107 -19.37 -5.16 5.59
C PRO A 107 -17.86 -5.01 5.72
N LYS A 108 -17.17 -6.14 5.91
CA LYS A 108 -15.71 -6.19 5.98
C LYS A 108 -15.16 -7.03 4.85
N ALA A 109 -14.04 -6.62 4.27
CA ALA A 109 -13.32 -7.44 3.31
C ALA A 109 -11.83 -7.51 3.63
N GLY A 110 -11.25 -8.67 3.37
CA GLY A 110 -9.82 -8.90 3.31
C GLY A 110 -9.44 -9.43 1.94
N PHE A 111 -8.31 -8.97 1.41
CA PHE A 111 -7.76 -9.47 0.16
C PHE A 111 -6.42 -10.18 0.41
N ILE A 112 -6.32 -11.39 -0.14
CA ILE A 112 -5.21 -12.32 0.10
C ILE A 112 -4.61 -12.73 -1.24
N VAL A 113 -3.29 -12.68 -1.33
CA VAL A 113 -2.49 -13.11 -2.48
C VAL A 113 -1.43 -14.10 -2.01
N ASN A 114 -1.36 -15.27 -2.63
CA ASN A 114 -0.41 -16.33 -2.29
C ASN A 114 -0.38 -16.64 -0.78
N ASN A 115 -1.56 -16.72 -0.16
CA ASN A 115 -1.77 -16.92 1.27
C ASN A 115 -1.23 -15.80 2.18
N ARG A 116 -0.93 -14.62 1.63
CA ARG A 116 -0.55 -13.43 2.38
C ARG A 116 -1.67 -12.41 2.32
N ARG A 117 -2.06 -11.86 3.47
CA ARG A 117 -3.02 -10.76 3.51
C ARG A 117 -2.35 -9.50 3.00
N VAL A 118 -2.84 -8.96 1.87
CA VAL A 118 -2.29 -7.74 1.26
C VAL A 118 -3.06 -6.51 1.72
N ILE A 119 -4.36 -6.65 1.98
CA ILE A 119 -5.20 -5.56 2.51
C ILE A 119 -5.73 -6.01 3.87
N GLN A 120 -5.28 -5.32 4.93
CA GLN A 120 -5.39 -5.81 6.31
C GLN A 120 -6.82 -5.91 6.84
N LYS A 121 -7.69 -4.97 6.49
CA LYS A 121 -9.11 -4.95 6.84
C LYS A 121 -9.77 -3.74 6.20
N ILE A 122 -10.75 -3.97 5.35
CA ILE A 122 -11.59 -2.91 4.81
C ILE A 122 -12.83 -2.87 5.69
N ASP A 123 -13.01 -1.81 6.48
CA ASP A 123 -14.23 -1.59 7.26
C ASP A 123 -15.22 -0.79 6.38
N ASN A 124 -16.49 -1.19 6.32
CA ASN A 124 -17.50 -0.60 5.42
C ASN A 124 -17.09 -0.69 3.94
N VAL A 125 -16.78 -1.91 3.48
CA VAL A 125 -16.46 -2.16 2.07
C VAL A 125 -17.64 -1.75 1.22
N THR A 126 -17.39 -0.81 0.31
CA THR A 126 -18.36 -0.47 -0.74
C THR A 126 -18.01 -1.19 -2.04
N LEU A 127 -16.72 -1.42 -2.34
CA LEU A 127 -16.29 -2.07 -3.59
C LEU A 127 -14.82 -2.53 -3.52
N LEU A 128 -14.53 -3.75 -3.99
CA LEU A 128 -13.19 -4.17 -4.39
C LEU A 128 -13.25 -4.51 -5.88
N LYS A 129 -12.29 -4.02 -6.67
CA LYS A 129 -12.19 -4.34 -8.09
C LYS A 129 -10.76 -4.67 -8.47
N PHE A 130 -10.63 -5.50 -9.49
CA PHE A 130 -9.35 -6.00 -9.97
C PHE A 130 -9.11 -5.67 -11.43
N GLY A 131 -7.84 -5.51 -11.80
CA GLY A 131 -7.41 -5.43 -13.19
C GLY A 131 -6.02 -6.04 -13.34
N VAL A 132 -5.72 -6.59 -14.50
CA VAL A 132 -4.37 -7.09 -14.83
C VAL A 132 -3.83 -6.28 -16.00
N PHE A 133 -2.62 -5.76 -15.85
CA PHE A 133 -1.92 -5.03 -16.90
C PHE A 133 -0.42 -5.19 -16.72
N ASP A 134 0.34 -5.32 -17.81
CA ASP A 134 1.80 -5.45 -17.78
C ASP A 134 2.33 -6.45 -16.71
N ASN A 135 1.69 -7.63 -16.67
CA ASN A 135 1.98 -8.70 -15.72
C ASN A 135 1.91 -8.29 -14.23
N LYS A 136 1.05 -7.33 -13.91
CA LYS A 136 0.79 -6.86 -12.55
C LYS A 136 -0.69 -6.88 -12.25
N LEU A 137 -1.02 -7.16 -11.00
CA LEU A 137 -2.39 -7.12 -10.49
C LEU A 137 -2.63 -5.77 -9.83
N PHE A 138 -3.66 -5.08 -10.29
CA PHE A 138 -4.13 -3.81 -9.74
C PHE A 138 -5.38 -4.07 -8.94
N VAL A 139 -5.41 -3.54 -7.73
CA VAL A 139 -6.51 -3.70 -6.77
C VAL A 139 -7.02 -2.31 -6.43
N LEU A 140 -8.25 -2.02 -6.85
CA LEU A 140 -8.99 -0.85 -6.39
C LEU A 140 -9.74 -1.24 -5.12
N ASP A 141 -9.41 -0.56 -4.04
CA ASP A 141 -10.06 -0.68 -2.74
C ASP A 141 -10.82 0.61 -2.44
N THR A 142 -12.12 0.50 -2.16
CA THR A 142 -12.93 1.61 -1.68
C THR A 142 -13.44 1.33 -0.26
N ASN A 143 -12.86 2.04 0.71
CA ASN A 143 -13.11 1.91 2.14
C ASN A 143 -13.64 3.24 2.69
N ASN A 144 -14.84 3.29 3.28
CA ASN A 144 -15.37 4.51 3.92
C ASN A 144 -15.26 5.78 3.04
N ASN A 145 -15.64 5.68 1.77
CA ASN A 145 -15.48 6.75 0.75
C ASN A 145 -14.02 7.14 0.42
N GLN A 146 -13.02 6.41 0.93
CA GLN A 146 -11.63 6.56 0.57
C GLN A 146 -11.30 5.55 -0.53
N ALA A 147 -10.76 6.01 -1.64
CA ALA A 147 -10.28 5.14 -2.70
C ALA A 147 -8.77 4.96 -2.59
N ASN A 148 -8.29 3.75 -2.84
CA ASN A 148 -6.87 3.47 -2.99
C ASN A 148 -6.63 2.44 -4.10
N VAL A 149 -5.47 2.55 -4.74
CA VAL A 149 -4.98 1.53 -5.66
C VAL A 149 -3.69 0.94 -5.13
N VAL A 150 -3.68 -0.39 -5.08
CA VAL A 150 -2.51 -1.20 -4.73
C VAL A 150 -2.11 -2.01 -5.96
N VAL A 151 -0.81 -2.06 -6.25
CA VAL A 151 -0.26 -2.87 -7.35
C VAL A 151 0.63 -3.96 -6.82
N ILE A 152 0.43 -5.17 -7.33
CA ILE A 152 1.03 -6.39 -6.83
C ILE A 152 1.73 -7.09 -7.99
N ASN A 153 2.97 -7.52 -7.74
CA ASN A 153 3.77 -8.25 -8.72
C ASN A 153 3.45 -9.77 -8.72
N SER A 154 4.09 -10.53 -9.62
CA SER A 154 3.91 -11.98 -9.74
C SER A 154 4.33 -12.79 -8.51
N GLU A 155 5.09 -12.20 -7.59
CA GLU A 155 5.50 -12.84 -6.33
C GLU A 155 4.48 -12.63 -5.21
N GLY A 156 3.45 -11.80 -5.45
CA GLY A 156 2.47 -11.39 -4.45
C GLY A 156 2.93 -10.23 -3.57
N ASN A 157 3.98 -9.51 -3.95
CA ASN A 157 4.49 -8.35 -3.22
C ASN A 157 3.82 -7.07 -3.71
N THR A 158 3.40 -6.21 -2.78
CA THR A 158 2.95 -4.85 -3.09
C THR A 158 4.13 -4.00 -3.56
N ILE A 159 4.07 -3.54 -4.81
CA ILE A 159 5.11 -2.71 -5.44
C ILE A 159 4.68 -1.26 -5.59
N TYR A 160 3.39 -0.96 -5.42
CA TYR A 160 2.88 0.40 -5.41
C TYR A 160 1.63 0.53 -4.55
N ASN A 161 1.48 1.69 -3.92
CA ASN A 161 0.31 2.07 -3.16
C ASN A 161 0.06 3.58 -3.38
N LEU A 162 -1.05 3.91 -4.05
CA LEU A 162 -1.36 5.29 -4.44
C LEU A 162 -1.41 6.22 -3.23
N LYS A 163 -2.04 5.80 -2.14
CA LYS A 163 -2.10 6.57 -0.90
C LYS A 163 -0.70 6.97 -0.43
N ASN A 164 0.21 6.00 -0.31
CA ASN A 164 1.57 6.24 0.17
C ASN A 164 2.32 7.22 -0.75
N GLU A 165 2.12 7.13 -2.06
CA GLU A 165 2.78 8.03 -3.01
C GLU A 165 2.20 9.44 -2.99
N LEU A 166 0.88 9.60 -2.87
CA LEU A 166 0.24 10.90 -2.70
C LEU A 166 0.72 11.61 -1.42
N GLU A 167 0.81 10.86 -0.31
CA GLU A 167 1.32 11.38 0.98
C GLU A 167 2.77 11.87 0.87
N LYS A 168 3.63 11.16 0.12
CA LYS A 168 5.03 11.59 -0.11
C LYS A 168 5.13 12.82 -1.01
N LEU A 169 4.33 12.87 -2.08
CA LEU A 169 4.43 13.91 -3.09
C LEU A 169 3.86 15.26 -2.64
N LYS A 170 3.03 15.27 -1.58
CA LYS A 170 2.40 16.48 -1.01
C LYS A 170 1.75 17.36 -2.08
N ILE A 171 1.15 16.73 -3.08
CA ILE A 171 0.47 17.42 -4.18
C ILE A 171 -0.70 18.17 -3.58
N LYS A 172 -0.87 19.44 -3.97
CA LYS A 172 -2.01 20.24 -3.53
C LYS A 172 -2.99 20.36 -4.67
N ASP A 173 -4.27 20.21 -4.36
CA ASP A 173 -5.31 20.46 -5.34
C ASP A 173 -5.60 21.95 -5.44
N ASN A 174 -5.40 22.52 -6.63
CA ASN A 174 -5.68 23.93 -6.88
C ASN A 174 -7.18 24.24 -6.87
N ALA A 175 -8.05 23.24 -7.05
CA ALA A 175 -9.50 23.42 -6.95
C ALA A 175 -9.95 23.71 -5.51
N PHE A 176 -9.15 23.32 -4.50
CA PHE A 176 -9.50 23.42 -3.09
C PHE A 176 -8.64 24.47 -2.38
N THR A 177 -8.88 25.75 -2.69
CA THR A 177 -8.24 26.86 -2.00
C THR A 177 -9.13 27.39 -0.88
N GLN A 178 -8.69 27.27 0.37
CA GLN A 178 -9.33 27.88 1.53
C GLN A 178 -8.39 28.92 2.13
N ASN A 179 -8.81 30.18 2.22
CA ASN A 179 -8.01 31.30 2.75
C ASN A 179 -6.61 31.43 2.10
N GLY A 180 -6.51 31.18 0.79
CA GLY A 180 -5.24 31.23 0.04
C GLY A 180 -4.33 30.00 0.19
N ASN A 181 -4.75 28.99 0.95
CA ASN A 181 -4.03 27.72 1.10
C ASN A 181 -4.74 26.60 0.34
N ASN A 182 -3.98 25.84 -0.45
CA ASN A 182 -4.51 24.67 -1.15
C ASN A 182 -4.49 23.42 -0.26
N THR A 183 -5.56 22.63 -0.33
CA THR A 183 -5.69 21.36 0.39
C THR A 183 -4.80 20.29 -0.25
N PRO A 184 -3.99 19.55 0.53
CA PRO A 184 -3.25 18.39 0.03
C PRO A 184 -4.19 17.31 -0.51
N ILE A 185 -3.80 16.68 -1.60
CA ILE A 185 -4.47 15.48 -2.12
C ILE A 185 -3.99 14.29 -1.30
N ASN A 186 -4.94 13.52 -0.78
CA ASN A 186 -4.70 12.26 -0.08
C ASN A 186 -5.83 11.28 -0.44
N ASN A 187 -5.77 10.06 0.11
CA ASN A 187 -6.78 9.03 -0.18
C ASN A 187 -8.20 9.39 0.29
N THR A 188 -8.35 10.26 1.29
CA THR A 188 -9.67 10.69 1.79
C THR A 188 -10.35 11.69 0.86
N ASN A 189 -9.55 12.36 0.03
CA ASN A 189 -10.03 13.36 -0.91
C ASN A 189 -10.25 12.76 -2.29
N LEU A 190 -10.19 11.43 -2.48
CA LEU A 190 -10.42 10.80 -3.79
C LEU A 190 -11.88 10.37 -3.90
N ASN A 191 -12.54 10.72 -5.01
CA ASN A 191 -13.89 10.25 -5.32
C ASN A 191 -13.85 8.80 -5.82
N PRO A 192 -14.34 7.81 -5.06
CA PRO A 192 -14.27 6.41 -5.48
C PRO A 192 -15.08 6.11 -6.74
N ALA A 193 -16.16 6.83 -7.00
CA ALA A 193 -17.00 6.64 -8.18
C ALA A 193 -16.35 7.14 -9.48
N SER A 194 -15.35 8.01 -9.36
CA SER A 194 -14.59 8.53 -10.50
C SER A 194 -13.40 7.66 -10.90
N PHE A 195 -13.13 6.60 -10.12
CA PHE A 195 -11.96 5.76 -10.34
C PHE A 195 -12.15 4.91 -11.58
N ASN A 196 -11.23 5.06 -12.53
CA ASN A 196 -11.18 4.22 -13.71
C ASN A 196 -9.76 3.71 -13.94
N PHE A 197 -9.65 2.44 -14.34
CA PHE A 197 -8.40 1.82 -14.71
C PHE A 197 -8.52 1.23 -16.11
N ALA A 198 -7.68 1.69 -17.02
CA ALA A 198 -7.57 1.14 -18.36
C ALA A 198 -6.12 1.27 -18.84
N ASP A 199 -5.54 0.19 -19.37
CA ASP A 199 -4.26 0.20 -20.07
C ASP A 199 -3.10 0.87 -19.30
N GLY A 200 -2.99 0.59 -17.99
CA GLY A 200 -1.96 1.17 -17.13
C GLY A 200 -2.25 2.61 -16.70
N VAL A 201 -3.35 3.20 -17.15
CA VAL A 201 -3.77 4.55 -16.83
C VAL A 201 -4.85 4.51 -15.75
N PHE A 202 -4.62 5.27 -14.69
CA PHE A 202 -5.57 5.54 -13.63
C PHE A 202 -6.06 6.97 -13.77
N THR A 203 -7.37 7.15 -13.72
CA THR A 203 -7.95 8.48 -13.54
C THR A 203 -8.78 8.50 -12.27
N PHE A 204 -8.68 9.60 -11.53
CA PHE A 204 -9.52 9.85 -10.37
C PHE A 204 -9.80 11.34 -10.24
N ALA A 205 -11.00 11.68 -9.78
CA ALA A 205 -11.37 13.01 -9.35
C ALA A 205 -11.12 13.14 -7.85
N THR A 206 -10.74 14.34 -7.42
CA THR A 206 -10.75 14.65 -5.99
C THR A 206 -12.13 15.14 -5.55
N THR A 207 -12.41 15.10 -4.26
CA THR A 207 -13.61 15.65 -3.61
C THR A 207 -13.23 16.35 -2.32
N SER A 208 -14.02 17.36 -1.94
CA SER A 208 -13.86 18.08 -0.69
C SER A 208 -15.20 18.53 -0.14
N ASP A 209 -15.45 18.29 1.15
CA ASP A 209 -16.61 18.83 1.86
C ASP A 209 -16.43 20.32 2.23
N ALA A 210 -15.22 20.86 2.04
CA ALA A 210 -14.85 22.19 2.48
C ALA A 210 -15.24 23.31 1.50
N CYS A 211 -15.64 22.99 0.26
CA CYS A 211 -15.93 24.01 -0.75
C CYS A 211 -17.31 24.67 -0.61
N ASN A 212 -18.33 24.01 -0.01
CA ASN A 212 -19.68 24.57 0.00
C ASN A 212 -20.48 24.20 1.26
N ASN A 213 -20.24 24.89 2.39
CA ASN A 213 -21.05 24.77 3.63
C ASN A 213 -21.35 23.31 4.06
N GLY A 214 -20.39 22.40 3.88
CA GLY A 214 -20.53 20.98 4.22
C GLY A 214 -21.08 20.07 3.10
N ALA A 215 -21.33 20.57 1.89
CA ALA A 215 -21.64 19.75 0.72
C ALA A 215 -20.36 19.35 -0.02
N ALA A 216 -20.25 18.06 -0.36
CA ALA A 216 -19.14 17.52 -1.15
C ALA A 216 -19.09 18.19 -2.53
N ALA A 217 -18.01 18.92 -2.81
CA ALA A 217 -17.72 19.45 -4.14
C ALA A 217 -16.72 18.54 -4.87
N SER A 218 -16.90 18.42 -6.18
CA SER A 218 -15.93 17.77 -7.06
C SER A 218 -14.73 18.70 -7.29
N GLY A 219 -13.53 18.18 -7.13
CA GLY A 219 -12.28 18.87 -7.41
C GLY A 219 -11.69 18.52 -8.77
N THR A 220 -10.38 18.60 -8.87
CA THR A 220 -9.64 18.38 -10.11
C THR A 220 -9.62 16.89 -10.49
N ASN A 221 -9.71 16.62 -11.80
CA ASN A 221 -9.46 15.28 -12.33
C ASN A 221 -7.95 15.09 -12.51
N TYR A 222 -7.41 14.00 -11.98
CA TYR A 222 -6.02 13.60 -12.12
C TYR A 222 -5.91 12.33 -12.94
N GLN A 223 -4.79 12.21 -13.63
CA GLN A 223 -4.33 11.01 -14.28
C GLN A 223 -2.99 10.57 -13.71
N VAL A 224 -2.84 9.26 -13.57
CA VAL A 224 -1.58 8.60 -13.22
C VAL A 224 -1.36 7.46 -14.21
N THR A 225 -0.21 7.44 -14.85
CA THR A 225 0.17 6.47 -15.86
C THR A 225 1.26 5.56 -15.32
N TYR A 226 1.02 4.26 -15.42
CA TYR A 226 2.00 3.23 -15.11
C TYR A 226 2.98 3.06 -16.26
N SER A 227 4.28 3.21 -15.98
CA SER A 227 5.33 3.07 -16.99
C SER A 227 6.00 1.69 -17.00
N GLY A 228 5.42 0.69 -16.33
CA GLY A 228 5.98 -0.66 -16.23
C GLY A 228 6.81 -0.92 -14.96
N GLU A 229 7.39 0.14 -14.38
CA GLU A 229 8.18 0.07 -13.14
C GLU A 229 7.54 0.91 -12.03
N LYS A 230 7.12 2.12 -12.37
CA LYS A 230 6.55 3.10 -11.46
C LYS A 230 5.42 3.86 -12.12
N PHE A 231 4.71 4.61 -11.30
CA PHE A 231 3.76 5.60 -11.78
C PHE A 231 4.44 6.95 -11.97
N ASN A 232 3.94 7.75 -12.91
CA ASN A 232 4.25 9.18 -12.93
C ASN A 232 3.65 9.88 -11.70
N LYS A 233 4.09 11.13 -11.49
CA LYS A 233 3.39 12.02 -10.58
C LYS A 233 1.99 12.27 -11.14
N PRO A 234 0.91 12.30 -10.31
CA PRO A 234 -0.42 12.69 -10.76
C PRO A 234 -0.43 14.00 -11.54
N GLU A 235 -1.04 13.97 -12.71
CA GLU A 235 -1.16 15.09 -13.64
C GLU A 235 -2.62 15.54 -13.73
N ALA A 236 -2.87 16.85 -13.58
CA ALA A 236 -4.21 17.40 -13.71
C ALA A 236 -4.66 17.34 -15.18
N THR A 237 -5.82 16.73 -15.43
CA THR A 237 -6.40 16.57 -16.77
C THR A 237 -7.57 17.52 -17.03
N SER A 238 -8.22 18.02 -15.98
CA SER A 238 -9.22 19.08 -16.09
C SER A 238 -9.35 19.82 -14.76
N PRO A 239 -9.16 21.15 -14.73
CA PRO A 239 -9.48 21.94 -13.55
C PRO A 239 -10.99 22.09 -13.44
N VAL A 240 -11.56 21.75 -12.29
CA VAL A 240 -12.91 22.17 -11.90
C VAL A 240 -12.73 23.25 -10.84
N ALA A 241 -13.27 24.44 -11.10
CA ALA A 241 -13.26 25.50 -10.09
C ALA A 241 -14.35 25.20 -9.05
N CYS A 242 -13.95 25.10 -7.78
CA CYS A 242 -14.90 25.36 -6.69
C CYS A 242 -15.21 26.86 -6.71
N TYR A 243 -16.49 27.21 -6.87
CA TYR A 243 -17.02 28.54 -6.61
C TYR A 243 -17.79 28.53 -5.30
#